data_AF-A0A2T6KWY6-F1
#
_entry.id   AF-A0A2T6KWY6-F1
#
_cell.length_a   1.000
_cell.length_b   1.000
_cell.length_c   1.000
_cell.angle_alpha   90.00
_cell.angle_beta   90.00
_cell.angle_gamma   90.00
#
_symmetry.space_group_name_H-M   'P 1'
#
loop_
_entity.id
_entity.type
_entity.pdbx_description
1 polymer ?
#
loop_
_entity_poly.entity_id
_entity_poly.type
_entity_poly.pdbx_seq_one_letter_code
_entity_poly.pdbx_strand_id
1 'polypeptide(L)'
;MLVAGFTPAQAQDEQVVLLSQDKPAVASGLERPELAARFAVDGDGLTRWSSAYADPQWIWVDLQQTATVKRVEIDWENFYARVYSIEVSDDAENWRVLWSTDASDGGSDVIPVDGAGRYVRMYSTQRNDTAAGNSIWEMRVFGVPEPEPVQPSPKASPKPKPTPNLEQEQPAPSPTPSKEPDPVPSRSGPPGSVLYYVVKATPDGNVEKLNDIAERFLGDRERWPEISELTEGHRQPDGEYLTDPRTLKPGWVMRMPADATGRGLKFGKLPGYDPSSASPSASSSLQASPSSSPEAGEVQGAEETAAVGPIAPILYGAGGALVLAGLVFLGIWLVRRRKRTEPFDDSLLRTDTSAAWTVDRALRVLIASCERDGLEIPATTGVFIEGSSLRLRLTNPASPAPEPWLVSEDGQSWSAPLAKLQSGAASEGSTAQFSRLVNLGMGETGRVLVDFSVARGVISLDGPTRVRHEVLRRWLGELTGNPWSNDPRVVMVGNGLPQPEQVEHLAGIEQVVPELEVGDGGVLVLSQAPTNAQQDMLAARFASPEFTWVVIVLGQSGSAKWRFTAGDDGWLRSGFLPDVRFDEQTAVRRGGE
;
A
#
# COMPACT_ATOMS: atom_id res chain seq x y z
N MET A 1 9.34 51.53 -34.80
CA MET A 1 8.23 50.91 -34.04
C MET A 1 8.36 49.40 -34.19
N LEU A 2 8.79 48.71 -33.15
CA LEU A 2 8.84 47.24 -33.08
C LEU A 2 8.05 46.87 -31.84
N VAL A 3 6.84 46.33 -32.02
CA VAL A 3 5.97 45.89 -30.93
C VAL A 3 6.34 44.44 -30.64
N ALA A 4 6.99 44.20 -29.50
CA ALA A 4 7.19 42.85 -28.98
C ALA A 4 5.86 42.35 -28.39
N GLY A 5 5.32 41.30 -28.99
CA GLY A 5 4.17 40.58 -28.42
C GLY A 5 4.61 39.77 -27.21
N PHE A 6 4.15 40.16 -26.03
CA PHE A 6 4.14 39.28 -24.87
C PHE A 6 3.02 38.25 -25.07
N THR A 7 3.39 36.99 -25.30
CA THR A 7 2.48 35.86 -25.11
C THR A 7 2.32 35.69 -23.59
N PRO A 8 1.12 35.79 -23.01
CA PRO A 8 0.94 35.45 -21.60
C PRO A 8 1.22 33.95 -21.45
N ALA A 9 2.13 33.60 -20.54
CA ALA A 9 2.27 32.23 -20.07
C ALA A 9 0.90 31.77 -19.57
N GLN A 10 0.35 30.71 -20.15
CA GLN A 10 -0.83 30.05 -19.62
C GLN A 10 -0.50 29.63 -18.18
N ALA A 11 -1.29 30.13 -17.23
CA ALA A 11 -1.28 29.62 -15.86
C ALA A 11 -1.56 28.12 -15.96
N GLN A 12 -0.55 27.29 -15.66
CA GLN A 12 -0.80 25.89 -15.37
C GLN A 12 -1.63 25.88 -14.09
N ASP A 13 -2.77 25.20 -14.13
CA ASP A 13 -3.56 24.94 -12.92
C ASP A 13 -2.64 24.28 -11.90
N GLU A 14 -2.45 24.93 -10.76
CA GLU A 14 -1.52 24.51 -9.72
C GLU A 14 -2.12 23.26 -9.04
N GLN A 15 -1.86 22.08 -9.61
CA GLN A 15 -2.46 20.85 -9.11
C GLN A 15 -1.80 20.48 -7.76
N VAL A 16 -2.55 20.67 -6.68
CA VAL A 16 -2.17 20.21 -5.34
C VAL A 16 -2.24 18.68 -5.32
N VAL A 17 -1.11 18.02 -5.06
CA VAL A 17 -0.97 16.56 -5.03
C VAL A 17 -0.55 16.07 -3.65
N LEU A 18 -0.78 14.79 -3.34
CA LEU A 18 -0.25 14.11 -2.15
C LEU A 18 1.25 13.84 -2.35
N LEU A 19 2.09 14.33 -1.44
CA LEU A 19 3.55 14.33 -1.54
C LEU A 19 4.23 13.35 -0.57
N SER A 20 3.61 13.02 0.57
CA SER A 20 4.26 12.24 1.64
C SER A 20 4.14 10.72 1.50
N GLN A 21 3.19 10.22 0.71
CA GLN A 21 2.90 8.79 0.57
C GLN A 21 4.15 8.00 0.14
N ASP A 22 4.45 6.92 0.87
CA ASP A 22 5.58 6.01 0.68
C ASP A 22 6.95 6.71 0.67
N LYS A 23 7.03 7.93 1.21
CA LYS A 23 8.28 8.68 1.32
C LYS A 23 9.07 8.30 2.57
N PRO A 24 10.41 8.46 2.56
CA PRO A 24 11.20 8.23 3.75
C PRO A 24 10.73 9.12 4.91
N ALA A 25 10.40 8.49 6.04
CA ALA A 25 10.03 9.16 7.27
C ALA A 25 11.00 8.80 8.39
N VAL A 26 11.30 9.77 9.26
CA VAL A 26 12.17 9.60 10.42
C VAL A 26 11.49 10.22 11.63
N ALA A 27 11.63 9.58 12.78
CA ALA A 27 11.09 10.07 14.04
C ALA A 27 12.16 10.20 15.12
N SER A 28 11.85 10.96 16.18
CA SER A 28 12.67 11.08 17.38
C SER A 28 12.85 9.76 18.14
N GLY A 29 11.92 8.84 17.97
CA GLY A 29 11.89 7.54 18.61
C GLY A 29 10.60 6.78 18.29
N LEU A 30 10.52 5.57 18.81
CA LEU A 30 9.36 4.69 18.65
C LEU A 30 9.08 3.88 19.92
N GLU A 31 7.82 3.51 20.13
CA GLU A 31 7.39 2.59 21.20
C GLU A 31 7.99 1.20 21.03
N ARG A 32 7.95 0.67 19.80
CA ARG A 32 8.44 -0.66 19.39
C ARG A 32 8.59 -0.77 17.87
N PRO A 33 9.43 -1.69 17.34
CA PRO A 33 9.80 -1.73 15.92
C PRO A 33 8.62 -1.82 14.94
N GLU A 34 7.51 -2.43 15.35
CA GLU A 34 6.31 -2.58 14.52
C GLU A 34 5.52 -1.27 14.37
N LEU A 35 5.91 -0.20 15.06
CA LEU A 35 5.28 1.12 15.06
C LEU A 35 6.25 2.21 14.58
N ALA A 36 7.15 1.85 13.65
CA ALA A 36 8.14 2.75 13.03
C ALA A 36 7.51 3.90 12.22
N ALA A 37 8.31 4.94 11.97
CA ALA A 37 7.87 6.18 11.30
C ALA A 37 7.24 5.97 9.91
N ARG A 38 7.68 4.94 9.17
CA ARG A 38 7.14 4.59 7.85
C ARG A 38 5.64 4.30 7.87
N PHE A 39 5.11 3.80 8.99
CA PHE A 39 3.69 3.45 9.13
C PHE A 39 2.78 4.67 9.33
N ALA A 40 3.33 5.88 9.39
CA ALA A 40 2.53 7.10 9.35
C ALA A 40 2.42 7.69 7.93
N VAL A 41 3.02 7.06 6.92
CA VAL A 41 3.04 7.57 5.54
C VAL A 41 2.86 6.46 4.52
N ASP A 42 2.45 5.27 4.94
CA ASP A 42 2.28 4.09 4.08
C ASP A 42 0.86 4.02 3.51
N GLY A 43 0.00 4.97 3.85
CA GLY A 43 -1.38 5.07 3.36
C GLY A 43 -2.31 4.06 4.03
N ASP A 44 -1.81 3.15 4.86
CA ASP A 44 -2.64 2.16 5.52
C ASP A 44 -3.18 2.75 6.82
N GLY A 45 -4.42 3.24 6.79
CA GLY A 45 -5.11 3.71 7.99
C GLY A 45 -5.25 2.68 9.13
N LEU A 46 -4.76 1.44 9.00
CA LEU A 46 -4.71 0.43 10.06
C LEU A 46 -3.30 0.20 10.64
N THR A 47 -2.26 0.77 10.06
CA THR A 47 -0.90 0.81 10.60
C THR A 47 -0.65 2.19 11.21
N ARG A 48 0.29 2.29 12.15
CA ARG A 48 0.60 3.57 12.79
C ARG A 48 2.05 3.67 13.21
N TRP A 49 2.56 4.90 13.21
CA TRP A 49 3.71 5.25 14.03
C TRP A 49 3.26 5.47 15.49
N SER A 50 4.11 5.10 16.44
CA SER A 50 3.96 5.44 17.87
C SER A 50 5.30 5.89 18.41
N SER A 51 5.36 7.08 19.00
CA SER A 51 6.59 7.64 19.56
C SER A 51 7.03 6.93 20.85
N ALA A 52 8.26 7.20 21.30
CA ALA A 52 8.64 6.91 22.67
C ALA A 52 7.77 7.70 23.66
N TYR A 53 7.68 7.24 24.92
CA TYR A 53 6.81 7.82 25.94
C TYR A 53 7.47 9.03 26.64
N ALA A 54 7.92 9.99 25.86
CA ALA A 54 8.60 11.19 26.33
C ALA A 54 8.12 12.42 25.58
N ASP A 55 8.46 13.61 26.09
CA ASP A 55 8.27 14.88 25.39
C ASP A 55 9.62 15.63 25.37
N PRO A 56 9.97 16.33 24.28
CA PRO A 56 9.24 16.41 23.01
C PRO A 56 9.44 15.16 22.14
N GLN A 57 8.55 14.97 21.16
CA GLN A 57 8.69 13.95 20.10
C GLN A 57 8.39 14.57 18.75
N TRP A 58 8.94 14.00 17.68
CA TRP A 58 8.70 14.46 16.33
C TRP A 58 8.74 13.32 15.33
N ILE A 59 8.07 13.53 14.21
CA ILE A 59 8.20 12.75 12.98
C ILE A 59 8.30 13.73 11.81
N TRP A 60 9.21 13.46 10.88
CA TRP A 60 9.29 14.20 9.63
C TRP A 60 9.33 13.28 8.42
N VAL A 61 8.90 13.81 7.29
CA VAL A 61 8.88 13.14 5.99
C VAL A 61 9.80 13.88 5.03
N ASP A 62 10.68 13.15 4.34
CA ASP A 62 11.49 13.64 3.23
C ASP A 62 10.68 13.56 1.93
N LEU A 63 10.20 14.71 1.42
CA LEU A 63 9.44 14.77 0.16
C LEU A 63 10.30 14.47 -1.08
N GLN A 64 11.62 14.26 -0.90
CA GLN A 64 12.66 13.98 -1.90
C GLN A 64 12.98 15.15 -2.83
N GLN A 65 12.10 16.15 -2.90
CA GLN A 65 12.28 17.41 -3.62
C GLN A 65 11.63 18.56 -2.85
N THR A 66 12.04 19.79 -3.12
CA THR A 66 11.37 20.97 -2.56
C THR A 66 9.96 21.09 -3.13
N ALA A 67 9.00 21.36 -2.25
CA ALA A 67 7.62 21.60 -2.64
C ALA A 67 7.03 22.75 -1.82
N THR A 68 6.08 23.46 -2.42
CA THR A 68 5.22 24.39 -1.67
C THR A 68 4.11 23.59 -1.01
N VAL A 69 4.17 23.44 0.31
CA VAL A 69 3.18 22.71 1.11
C VAL A 69 1.94 23.57 1.28
N LYS A 70 0.76 23.02 0.99
CA LYS A 70 -0.53 23.71 1.04
C LYS A 70 -1.47 23.17 2.13
N ARG A 71 -1.30 21.91 2.53
CA ARG A 71 -2.14 21.25 3.54
C ARG A 71 -1.41 20.07 4.16
N VAL A 72 -1.56 19.89 5.46
CA VAL A 72 -1.16 18.67 6.17
C VAL A 72 -2.40 18.09 6.83
N GLU A 73 -2.62 16.78 6.66
CA GLU A 73 -3.65 16.05 7.38
C GLU A 73 -3.00 15.03 8.31
N ILE A 74 -3.53 14.90 9.53
CA ILE A 74 -3.07 13.92 10.50
C ILE A 74 -4.27 13.14 11.01
N ASP A 75 -4.22 11.82 10.87
CA ASP A 75 -5.15 10.90 11.51
C ASP A 75 -4.50 10.38 12.80
N TRP A 76 -4.91 10.89 13.95
CA TRP A 76 -4.41 10.49 15.25
C TRP A 76 -5.04 9.19 15.76
N GLU A 77 -4.29 8.46 16.57
CA GLU A 77 -4.84 7.45 17.46
C GLU A 77 -5.41 8.10 18.74
N ASN A 78 -5.94 7.31 19.68
CA ASN A 78 -6.41 7.81 20.96
C ASN A 78 -5.30 8.49 21.78
N PHE A 79 -4.05 8.11 21.57
CA PHE A 79 -2.87 8.78 22.13
C PHE A 79 -2.26 9.74 21.11
N TYR A 80 -2.39 11.03 21.34
CA TYR A 80 -2.12 12.09 20.36
C TYR A 80 -1.36 13.27 20.94
N ALA A 81 -0.87 14.15 20.06
CA ALA A 81 -0.21 15.39 20.47
C ALA A 81 -1.25 16.46 20.82
N ARG A 82 -1.29 16.90 22.08
CA ARG A 82 -2.17 17.99 22.52
C ARG A 82 -1.60 19.35 22.15
N VAL A 83 -0.28 19.51 22.26
CA VAL A 83 0.47 20.72 21.87
C VAL A 83 1.52 20.33 20.82
N TYR A 84 1.37 20.83 19.59
CA TYR A 84 2.30 20.53 18.51
C TYR A 84 2.35 21.62 17.43
N SER A 85 3.40 21.56 16.60
CA SER A 85 3.59 22.39 15.41
C SER A 85 3.74 21.55 14.14
N ILE A 86 3.34 22.14 13.02
CA ILE A 86 3.71 21.70 11.67
C ILE A 86 4.82 22.62 11.17
N GLU A 87 5.92 22.04 10.75
CA GLU A 87 7.15 22.75 10.40
C GLU A 87 7.70 22.27 9.07
N VAL A 88 8.43 23.13 8.37
CA VAL A 88 9.15 22.79 7.14
C VAL A 88 10.63 23.10 7.24
N SER A 89 11.44 22.34 6.49
CA SER A 89 12.88 22.52 6.43
C SER A 89 13.41 22.18 5.04
N ASP A 90 14.52 22.82 4.66
CA ASP A 90 15.25 22.52 3.43
C ASP A 90 16.38 21.49 3.67
N ASP A 91 16.79 21.31 4.93
CA ASP A 91 17.99 20.56 5.33
C ASP A 91 17.76 19.54 6.48
N ALA A 92 16.54 19.47 7.01
CA ALA A 92 16.14 18.68 8.18
C ALA A 92 16.82 19.09 9.51
N GLU A 93 17.52 20.23 9.54
CA GLU A 93 18.21 20.77 10.71
C GLU A 93 17.58 22.08 11.17
N ASN A 94 17.30 22.99 10.22
CA ASN A 94 16.72 24.30 10.44
C ASN A 94 15.23 24.27 10.08
N TRP A 95 14.37 24.42 11.08
CA TRP A 95 12.94 24.26 10.95
C TRP A 95 12.21 25.60 11.05
N ARG A 96 11.23 25.80 10.17
CA ARG A 96 10.34 26.97 10.16
C ARG A 96 8.92 26.51 10.47
N VAL A 97 8.32 27.08 11.51
CA VAL A 97 6.93 26.79 11.90
C VAL A 97 5.98 27.38 10.85
N LEU A 98 5.10 26.54 10.29
CA LEU A 98 4.00 26.98 9.44
C LEU A 98 2.69 27.11 10.22
N TRP A 99 2.49 26.27 11.24
CA TRP A 99 1.28 26.24 12.05
C TRP A 99 1.55 25.61 13.42
N SER A 100 0.76 25.96 14.43
CA SER A 100 0.84 25.35 15.78
C SER A 100 -0.50 25.39 16.52
N THR A 101 -0.68 24.46 17.45
CA THR A 101 -1.81 24.41 18.40
C THR A 101 -1.32 24.05 19.81
N ASP A 102 -2.07 24.45 20.84
CA ASP A 102 -1.86 24.08 22.24
C ASP A 102 -3.03 23.30 22.88
N ALA A 103 -4.04 22.98 22.07
CA ALA A 103 -5.29 22.38 22.52
C ALA A 103 -5.92 21.47 21.44
N SER A 104 -5.13 20.63 20.76
CA SER A 104 -5.69 19.59 19.87
C SER A 104 -6.60 18.64 20.64
N ASP A 105 -7.67 18.19 19.99
CA ASP A 105 -8.65 17.22 20.45
C ASP A 105 -8.39 15.80 19.90
N GLY A 106 -7.31 15.61 19.13
CA GLY A 106 -6.99 14.34 18.47
C GLY A 106 -7.88 14.09 17.25
N GLY A 107 -8.17 12.83 16.94
CA GLY A 107 -9.02 12.49 15.79
C GLY A 107 -8.34 12.83 14.44
N SER A 108 -9.10 13.41 13.51
CA SER A 108 -8.58 13.79 12.18
C SER A 108 -8.39 15.30 12.08
N ASP A 109 -7.14 15.73 11.91
CA ASP A 109 -6.78 17.13 11.70
C ASP A 109 -6.61 17.43 10.20
N VAL A 110 -7.16 18.56 9.74
CA VAL A 110 -6.95 19.11 8.40
C VAL A 110 -6.39 20.53 8.52
N ILE A 111 -5.09 20.67 8.27
CA ILE A 111 -4.32 21.87 8.62
C ILE A 111 -3.90 22.60 7.34
N PRO A 112 -4.52 23.74 7.00
CA PRO A 112 -4.06 24.57 5.90
C PRO A 112 -2.72 25.24 6.28
N VAL A 113 -1.73 25.14 5.39
CA VAL A 113 -0.41 25.73 5.57
C VAL A 113 0.07 26.37 4.27
N ASP A 114 1.05 27.27 4.33
CA ASP A 114 1.71 27.79 3.13
C ASP A 114 3.19 27.98 3.39
N GLY A 115 4.03 27.17 2.76
CA GLY A 115 5.47 27.25 2.91
C GLY A 115 6.23 26.26 2.06
N ALA A 116 7.37 26.69 1.53
CA ALA A 116 8.26 25.83 0.75
C ALA A 116 9.27 25.10 1.65
N GLY A 117 9.51 23.82 1.37
CA GLY A 117 10.54 23.02 2.01
C GLY A 117 10.61 21.61 1.39
N ARG A 118 11.69 20.88 1.70
CA ARG A 118 11.84 19.47 1.33
C ARG A 118 11.35 18.52 2.43
N TYR A 119 11.51 18.92 3.69
CA TYR A 119 11.14 18.13 4.84
C TYR A 119 9.95 18.78 5.54
N VAL A 120 8.98 17.96 5.96
CA VAL A 120 7.82 18.42 6.73
C VAL A 120 7.75 17.64 8.03
N ARG A 121 7.62 18.33 9.16
CA ARG A 121 7.67 17.76 10.51
C ARG A 121 6.43 18.07 11.32
N MET A 122 5.90 17.07 12.00
CA MET A 122 5.07 17.24 13.20
C MET A 122 6.00 17.26 14.41
N TYR A 123 5.97 18.32 15.20
CA TYR A 123 6.77 18.46 16.43
C TYR A 123 5.86 18.64 17.64
N SER A 124 5.75 17.61 18.48
CA SER A 124 4.93 17.56 19.67
C SER A 124 5.73 17.93 20.92
N THR A 125 5.20 18.86 21.72
CA THR A 125 5.76 19.24 23.02
C THR A 125 4.94 18.76 24.20
N GLN A 126 3.70 18.32 23.98
CA GLN A 126 2.86 17.74 25.03
C GLN A 126 1.88 16.73 24.44
N ARG A 127 1.97 15.48 24.92
CA ARG A 127 0.99 14.42 24.67
C ARG A 127 -0.31 14.62 25.46
N ASN A 128 -1.40 14.07 24.97
CA ASN A 128 -2.69 14.06 25.69
C ASN A 128 -2.67 13.15 26.93
N ASP A 129 -1.88 12.07 26.89
CA ASP A 129 -1.66 11.14 27.99
C ASP A 129 -0.16 10.85 28.14
N THR A 130 0.38 11.08 29.34
CA THR A 130 1.79 10.82 29.63
C THR A 130 2.16 9.33 29.68
N ALA A 131 1.17 8.44 29.81
CA ALA A 131 1.37 6.99 29.88
C ALA A 131 1.60 6.31 28.52
N ALA A 132 1.43 7.02 27.41
CA ALA A 132 1.59 6.52 26.03
C ALA A 132 2.33 7.53 25.14
N GLY A 133 2.82 7.12 23.97
CA GLY A 133 3.46 7.99 22.99
C GLY A 133 2.45 8.73 22.09
N ASN A 134 2.94 9.69 21.29
CA ASN A 134 2.16 10.23 20.18
C ASN A 134 1.98 9.15 19.14
N SER A 135 0.74 8.92 18.70
CA SER A 135 0.41 7.87 17.76
C SER A 135 -0.35 8.43 16.57
N ILE A 136 0.21 8.23 15.38
CA ILE A 136 -0.31 8.72 14.12
C ILE A 136 -0.58 7.50 13.24
N TRP A 137 -1.85 7.29 12.90
CA TRP A 137 -2.20 6.36 11.83
C TRP A 137 -1.59 6.87 10.54
N GLU A 138 -1.81 8.14 10.20
CA GLU A 138 -1.38 8.67 8.92
C GLU A 138 -1.09 10.18 8.96
N MET A 139 -0.03 10.61 8.27
CA MET A 139 0.42 11.99 8.08
C MET A 139 0.54 12.29 6.58
N ARG A 140 -0.42 13.03 6.05
CA ARG A 140 -0.51 13.34 4.61
C ARG A 140 -0.14 14.78 4.34
N VAL A 141 0.90 14.96 3.53
CA VAL A 141 1.40 16.28 3.12
C VAL A 141 0.96 16.53 1.69
N PHE A 142 0.21 17.59 1.46
CA PHE A 142 -0.25 17.99 0.14
C PHE A 142 0.37 19.32 -0.28
N GLY A 143 0.74 19.41 -1.55
CA GLY A 143 1.39 20.61 -2.06
C GLY A 143 1.70 20.53 -3.56
N VAL A 144 2.56 21.45 -3.98
CA VAL A 144 2.95 21.64 -5.38
C VAL A 144 4.47 21.43 -5.47
N PRO A 145 4.94 20.39 -6.19
CA PRO A 145 6.34 20.23 -6.55
C PRO A 145 6.94 21.51 -7.12
N GLU A 146 8.08 21.97 -6.60
CA GLU A 146 8.84 22.99 -7.28
C GLU A 146 9.58 22.36 -8.47
N PRO A 147 9.54 22.94 -9.68
CA PRO A 147 10.28 22.40 -10.81
C PRO A 147 11.76 22.35 -10.48
N GLU A 148 12.39 21.17 -10.68
CA GLU A 148 13.83 21.03 -10.45
C GLU A 148 14.59 22.11 -11.23
N PRO A 149 15.54 22.81 -10.59
CA PRO A 149 16.37 23.78 -11.31
C PRO A 149 17.15 23.03 -12.40
N VAL A 150 16.91 23.40 -13.66
CA VAL A 150 17.64 22.86 -14.81
C VAL A 150 19.13 23.17 -14.61
N GLN A 151 19.91 22.20 -14.14
CA GLN A 151 21.36 22.38 -14.05
C GLN A 151 21.93 22.53 -15.47
N PRO A 152 22.61 23.64 -15.81
CA PRO A 152 23.34 23.70 -17.07
C PRO A 152 24.46 22.66 -17.02
N SER A 153 24.53 21.82 -18.06
CA SER A 153 25.56 20.79 -18.21
C SER A 153 26.96 21.38 -17.97
N PRO A 154 27.83 20.73 -17.17
CA PRO A 154 29.15 21.28 -16.88
C PRO A 154 29.99 21.34 -18.16
N LYS A 155 30.32 22.56 -18.60
CA LYS A 155 31.38 22.80 -19.59
C LYS A 155 32.72 22.35 -18.99
N ALA A 156 33.38 21.42 -19.68
CA ALA A 156 34.70 20.95 -19.34
C ALA A 156 35.72 22.11 -19.24
N SER A 157 36.53 22.09 -18.19
CA SER A 157 37.74 22.92 -18.05
C SER A 157 38.90 22.07 -17.48
N PRO A 158 40.16 22.42 -17.80
CA PRO A 158 41.23 21.45 -18.01
C PRO A 158 41.97 21.02 -16.75
N LYS A 159 42.55 19.82 -16.83
CA LYS A 159 43.25 19.03 -15.81
C LYS A 159 44.56 19.70 -15.33
N PRO A 160 44.87 19.71 -14.02
CA PRO A 160 46.18 20.17 -13.52
C PRO A 160 47.26 19.08 -13.60
N LYS A 161 48.51 19.53 -13.74
CA LYS A 161 49.77 18.75 -13.90
C LYS A 161 50.41 18.47 -12.51
N PRO A 162 51.11 17.33 -12.29
CA PRO A 162 51.63 16.94 -10.97
C PRO A 162 53.10 17.36 -10.74
N THR A 163 53.50 17.54 -9.47
CA THR A 163 54.91 17.49 -8.98
C THR A 163 54.90 17.29 -7.44
N PRO A 164 56.01 16.88 -6.76
CA PRO A 164 56.08 15.61 -6.03
C PRO A 164 56.40 15.72 -4.52
N ASN A 165 56.36 14.55 -3.86
CA ASN A 165 56.46 14.25 -2.44
C ASN A 165 57.91 14.16 -1.89
N LEU A 166 58.11 14.53 -0.62
CA LEU A 166 59.25 14.27 0.30
C LEU A 166 58.65 14.35 1.72
N GLU A 167 58.96 13.60 2.78
CA GLU A 167 59.83 12.45 3.11
C GLU A 167 59.32 11.97 4.49
N GLN A 168 59.47 10.68 4.83
CA GLN A 168 59.09 10.07 6.11
C GLN A 168 60.11 10.36 7.23
N GLU A 169 59.67 10.40 8.50
CA GLU A 169 60.50 9.94 9.64
C GLU A 169 59.66 9.53 10.88
N GLN A 170 59.98 8.37 11.45
CA GLN A 170 59.56 7.83 12.76
C GLN A 170 60.79 7.14 13.38
N PRO A 171 61.02 7.15 14.71
CA PRO A 171 60.71 5.95 15.53
C PRO A 171 60.29 6.21 17.02
N ALA A 172 59.81 5.15 17.69
CA ALA A 172 59.27 5.04 19.08
C ALA A 172 60.38 4.67 20.14
N PRO A 173 60.16 4.41 21.48
CA PRO A 173 59.03 3.72 22.15
C PRO A 173 58.52 4.25 23.54
N SER A 174 57.39 3.70 24.01
CA SER A 174 56.66 4.01 25.28
C SER A 174 57.28 3.44 26.58
N PRO A 175 56.73 3.82 27.76
CA PRO A 175 55.87 2.89 28.51
C PRO A 175 54.56 3.51 29.07
N THR A 176 53.51 2.67 29.14
CA THR A 176 52.13 2.87 29.70
C THR A 176 52.11 2.55 31.22
N PRO A 177 51.00 2.71 32.01
CA PRO A 177 49.63 3.12 31.66
C PRO A 177 48.93 4.11 32.61
N SER A 178 47.93 4.83 32.11
CA SER A 178 46.73 5.19 32.89
C SER A 178 45.51 5.24 31.97
N LYS A 179 44.41 4.64 32.44
CA LYS A 179 43.11 4.49 31.78
C LYS A 179 42.59 5.85 31.32
N GLU A 180 42.49 6.06 30.01
CA GLU A 180 41.82 7.20 29.41
C GLU A 180 40.59 6.69 28.63
N PRO A 181 39.40 7.30 28.77
CA PRO A 181 38.21 6.91 28.03
C PRO A 181 38.42 7.13 26.51
N ASP A 182 37.80 6.28 25.69
CA ASP A 182 37.98 6.29 24.23
C ASP A 182 37.66 7.66 23.59
N PRO A 183 38.42 8.10 22.58
CA PRO A 183 38.26 9.43 21.99
C PRO A 183 36.92 9.55 21.23
N VAL A 184 36.15 10.58 21.56
CA VAL A 184 34.95 10.99 20.81
C VAL A 184 35.40 11.55 19.44
N PRO A 185 34.84 11.08 18.31
CA PRO A 185 35.23 11.60 16.99
C PRO A 185 34.86 13.08 16.84
N SER A 186 35.74 13.87 16.21
CA SER A 186 35.44 15.28 15.88
C SER A 186 34.26 15.36 14.92
N ARG A 187 33.17 16.02 15.34
CA ARG A 187 31.89 16.12 14.63
C ARG A 187 31.76 17.36 13.76
N SER A 188 32.87 17.90 13.26
CA SER A 188 32.85 19.04 12.32
C SER A 188 33.05 18.52 10.90
N GLY A 189 32.05 18.71 10.03
CA GLY A 189 32.06 18.25 8.64
C GLY A 189 31.05 19.01 7.79
N PRO A 190 31.08 18.87 6.45
CA PRO A 190 30.12 19.50 5.55
C PRO A 190 28.66 19.14 5.90
N PRO A 191 27.67 19.98 5.53
CA PRO A 191 26.24 19.69 5.76
C PRO A 191 25.82 18.31 5.22
N GLY A 192 24.98 17.58 5.98
CA GLY A 192 24.60 16.20 5.67
C GLY A 192 25.63 15.14 6.07
N SER A 193 26.61 15.48 6.91
CA SER A 193 27.54 14.51 7.50
C SER A 193 26.87 13.69 8.59
N VAL A 194 27.01 12.38 8.53
CA VAL A 194 26.49 11.46 9.55
C VAL A 194 27.62 10.64 10.14
N LEU A 195 27.34 10.03 11.28
CA LEU A 195 28.24 9.05 11.86
C LEU A 195 28.05 7.71 11.13
N TYR A 196 29.14 7.10 10.68
CA TYR A 196 29.09 5.83 9.98
C TYR A 196 30.30 4.96 10.32
N TYR A 197 30.12 3.66 10.15
CA TYR A 197 31.14 2.64 10.31
C TYR A 197 31.31 1.86 9.00
N VAL A 198 32.53 1.43 8.68
CA VAL A 198 32.80 0.58 7.51
C VAL A 198 33.15 -0.82 8.02
N VAL A 199 32.33 -1.81 7.64
CA VAL A 199 32.46 -3.21 8.05
C VAL A 199 33.82 -3.75 7.62
N LYS A 200 34.55 -4.35 8.55
CA LYS A 200 35.87 -4.96 8.29
C LYS A 200 35.74 -6.47 8.11
N ALA A 201 36.68 -7.06 7.37
CA ALA A 201 36.90 -8.50 7.42
C ALA A 201 37.66 -8.85 8.71
N THR A 202 37.23 -9.88 9.43
CA THR A 202 37.98 -10.37 10.59
C THR A 202 39.22 -11.15 10.14
N PRO A 203 40.27 -11.26 11.00
CA PRO A 203 41.50 -12.00 10.66
C PRO A 203 41.28 -13.46 10.25
N ASP A 204 40.17 -14.07 10.68
CA ASP A 204 39.79 -15.46 10.39
C ASP A 204 38.95 -15.60 9.09
N GLY A 205 38.75 -14.51 8.34
CA GLY A 205 37.98 -14.50 7.10
C GLY A 205 36.45 -14.41 7.28
N ASN A 206 35.97 -14.25 8.52
CA ASN A 206 34.55 -14.02 8.81
C ASN A 206 34.20 -12.53 8.69
N VAL A 207 32.91 -12.23 8.49
CA VAL A 207 32.42 -10.84 8.48
C VAL A 207 31.88 -10.48 9.87
N GLU A 208 32.11 -9.24 10.31
CA GLU A 208 31.53 -8.72 11.56
C GLU A 208 29.99 -8.78 11.52
N LYS A 209 29.35 -9.11 12.65
CA LYS A 209 27.88 -9.11 12.78
C LYS A 209 27.38 -7.79 13.37
N LEU A 210 26.16 -7.38 13.03
CA LEU A 210 25.57 -6.14 13.53
C LEU A 210 25.48 -6.09 15.06
N ASN A 211 25.20 -7.20 15.73
CA ASN A 211 25.18 -7.29 17.20
C ASN A 211 26.55 -7.00 17.82
N ASP A 212 27.63 -7.47 17.18
CA ASP A 212 29.00 -7.23 17.66
C ASP A 212 29.42 -5.78 17.40
N ILE A 213 28.91 -5.17 16.31
CA ILE A 213 29.08 -3.75 16.00
C ILE A 213 28.31 -2.89 17.03
N ALA A 214 27.09 -3.28 17.38
CA ALA A 214 26.25 -2.62 18.38
C ALA A 214 26.87 -2.70 19.78
N GLU A 215 27.32 -3.87 20.22
CA GLU A 215 28.08 -4.02 21.47
C GLU A 215 29.28 -3.07 21.50
N ARG A 216 30.05 -3.03 20.40
CA ARG A 216 31.31 -2.30 20.35
C ARG A 216 31.13 -0.79 20.36
N PHE A 217 30.09 -0.26 19.72
CA PHE A 217 29.92 1.18 19.53
C PHE A 217 28.76 1.80 20.31
N LEU A 218 27.79 1.00 20.75
CA LEU A 218 26.61 1.41 21.53
C LEU A 218 26.61 0.81 22.94
N GLY A 219 27.51 -0.13 23.24
CA GLY A 219 27.61 -0.78 24.55
C GLY A 219 26.50 -1.81 24.83
N ASP A 220 25.68 -2.13 23.83
CA ASP A 220 24.58 -3.07 23.93
C ASP A 220 24.36 -3.82 22.60
N ARG A 221 24.53 -5.14 22.62
CA ARG A 221 24.29 -6.05 21.48
C ARG A 221 22.89 -5.93 20.91
N GLU A 222 21.88 -5.66 21.75
CA GLU A 222 20.46 -5.66 21.35
C GLU A 222 20.07 -4.39 20.59
N ARG A 223 20.93 -3.36 20.56
CA ARG A 223 20.74 -2.12 19.79
C ARG A 223 21.13 -2.24 18.31
N TRP A 224 21.46 -3.44 17.85
CA TRP A 224 21.76 -3.71 16.45
C TRP A 224 20.65 -3.35 15.44
N PRO A 225 19.34 -3.40 15.78
CA PRO A 225 18.28 -2.98 14.86
C PRO A 225 18.35 -1.49 14.50
N GLU A 226 18.80 -0.63 15.42
CA GLU A 226 18.95 0.82 15.15
C GLU A 226 19.96 1.08 14.03
N ILE A 227 21.07 0.34 14.04
CA ILE A 227 22.12 0.43 13.00
C ILE A 227 21.56 -0.09 11.67
N SER A 228 20.78 -1.18 11.70
CA SER A 228 20.14 -1.74 10.51
C SER A 228 19.15 -0.77 9.88
N GLU A 229 18.26 -0.18 10.68
CA GLU A 229 17.22 0.77 10.24
C GLU A 229 17.83 2.04 9.67
N LEU A 230 18.84 2.61 10.33
CA LEU A 230 19.56 3.78 9.82
C LEU A 230 20.28 3.53 8.49
N THR A 231 20.59 2.26 8.20
CA THR A 231 21.30 1.83 6.99
C THR A 231 20.34 1.32 5.90
N GLU A 232 19.10 0.97 6.26
CA GLU A 232 18.08 0.47 5.34
C GLU A 232 17.74 1.55 4.29
N GLY A 233 17.76 1.16 3.01
CA GLY A 233 17.60 2.10 1.88
C GLY A 233 18.87 2.85 1.45
N HIS A 234 20.00 2.74 2.17
CA HIS A 234 21.29 3.26 1.68
C HIS A 234 21.97 2.26 0.74
N ARG A 235 22.23 2.69 -0.50
CA ARG A 235 22.88 1.85 -1.51
C ARG A 235 24.36 1.68 -1.21
N GLN A 236 24.78 0.42 -0.98
CA GLN A 236 26.12 0.04 -0.56
C GLN A 236 27.14 0.16 -1.71
N PRO A 237 28.46 0.17 -1.42
CA PRO A 237 29.50 0.30 -2.46
C PRO A 237 29.51 -0.80 -3.54
N ASP A 238 28.98 -1.99 -3.23
CA ASP A 238 28.79 -3.09 -4.20
C ASP A 238 27.48 -2.97 -5.01
N GLY A 239 26.69 -1.91 -4.76
CA GLY A 239 25.44 -1.62 -5.45
C GLY A 239 24.21 -2.31 -4.87
N GLU A 240 24.39 -3.13 -3.83
CA GLU A 240 23.35 -3.84 -3.09
C GLU A 240 22.77 -2.99 -1.94
N TYR A 241 21.71 -3.49 -1.30
CA TYR A 241 21.09 -2.89 -0.12
C TYR A 241 21.17 -3.85 1.06
N LEU A 242 21.16 -3.31 2.28
CA LEU A 242 21.03 -4.11 3.49
C LEU A 242 19.56 -4.59 3.62
N THR A 243 19.24 -5.74 3.03
CA THR A 243 17.89 -6.36 3.11
C THR A 243 17.79 -7.47 4.17
N ASP A 244 18.92 -8.14 4.47
CA ASP A 244 19.02 -9.08 5.60
C ASP A 244 20.16 -8.65 6.53
N PRO A 245 19.84 -8.23 7.77
CA PRO A 245 20.80 -7.81 8.79
C PRO A 245 21.86 -8.87 9.17
N ARG A 246 21.61 -10.15 8.82
CA ARG A 246 22.55 -11.26 9.10
C ARG A 246 23.65 -11.42 8.04
N THR A 247 23.51 -10.75 6.89
CA THR A 247 24.39 -10.92 5.73
C THR A 247 25.21 -9.67 5.44
N LEU A 248 26.15 -9.36 6.33
CA LEU A 248 27.07 -8.23 6.13
C LEU A 248 28.20 -8.64 5.19
N LYS A 249 28.74 -7.67 4.43
CA LYS A 249 29.93 -7.85 3.61
C LYS A 249 31.04 -6.88 4.03
N PRO A 250 32.33 -7.28 3.91
CA PRO A 250 33.43 -6.35 4.14
C PRO A 250 33.36 -5.15 3.20
N GLY A 251 33.55 -3.95 3.73
CA GLY A 251 33.45 -2.69 2.99
C GLY A 251 32.06 -2.06 2.98
N TRP A 252 31.03 -2.73 3.49
CA TRP A 252 29.72 -2.12 3.66
C TRP A 252 29.75 -0.98 4.69
N VAL A 253 28.89 0.01 4.45
CA VAL A 253 28.83 1.26 5.20
C VAL A 253 27.57 1.26 6.06
N MET A 254 27.76 1.15 7.36
CA MET A 254 26.69 1.16 8.36
C MET A 254 26.52 2.57 8.91
N ARG A 255 25.33 3.15 8.79
CA ARG A 255 25.01 4.41 9.45
C ARG A 255 24.80 4.15 10.94
N MET A 256 25.43 4.97 11.76
CA MET A 256 25.50 4.74 13.21
C MET A 256 24.62 5.75 13.95
N PRO A 257 23.97 5.35 15.05
CA PRO A 257 23.31 6.27 15.97
C PRO A 257 24.24 7.40 16.44
N ALA A 258 23.68 8.57 16.74
CA ALA A 258 24.46 9.78 17.05
C ALA A 258 25.21 9.69 18.41
N ASP A 259 24.79 8.79 19.28
CA ASP A 259 25.41 8.46 20.56
C ASP A 259 26.51 7.40 20.44
N ALA A 260 26.74 6.82 19.24
CA ALA A 260 27.78 5.83 19.06
C ALA A 260 29.18 6.42 19.30
N THR A 261 30.02 5.65 20.00
CA THR A 261 31.39 6.04 20.35
C THR A 261 32.35 4.87 20.15
N GLY A 262 33.63 5.16 19.90
CA GLY A 262 34.65 4.12 19.76
C GLY A 262 35.50 4.23 18.49
N ARG A 263 36.64 3.54 18.51
CA ARG A 263 37.65 3.64 17.44
C ARG A 263 37.17 2.97 16.16
N GLY A 264 37.20 3.72 15.05
CA GLY A 264 36.83 3.25 13.72
C GLY A 264 35.53 3.86 13.18
N LEU A 265 34.79 4.61 14.00
CA LEU A 265 33.70 5.47 13.55
C LEU A 265 34.26 6.65 12.74
N LYS A 266 33.55 6.97 11.66
CA LYS A 266 33.85 8.10 10.77
C LYS A 266 32.67 9.06 10.82
N PHE A 267 32.96 10.35 10.70
CA PHE A 267 31.95 11.39 10.58
C PHE A 267 32.16 12.10 9.25
N GLY A 268 31.13 12.14 8.41
CA GLY A 268 31.23 12.73 7.07
C GLY A 268 30.10 12.30 6.15
N LYS A 269 30.20 12.66 4.88
CA LYS A 269 29.26 12.20 3.85
C LYS A 269 29.32 10.68 3.72
N LEU A 270 28.17 10.01 3.78
CA LEU A 270 28.06 8.56 3.57
C LEU A 270 28.65 8.19 2.20
N PRO A 271 29.67 7.31 2.15
CA PRO A 271 30.09 6.71 0.90
C PRO A 271 28.94 5.87 0.34
N GLY A 272 28.50 6.19 -0.87
CA GLY A 272 27.57 5.37 -1.65
C GLY A 272 28.26 4.82 -2.88
N TYR A 273 27.54 4.03 -3.67
CA TYR A 273 27.98 3.60 -4.99
C TYR A 273 28.31 4.80 -5.88
N ASP A 274 29.57 4.93 -6.29
CA ASP A 274 30.02 5.86 -7.32
C ASP A 274 30.22 5.10 -8.65
N PRO A 275 29.36 5.28 -9.67
CA PRO A 275 29.52 4.61 -10.95
C PRO A 275 30.85 4.94 -11.64
N SER A 276 31.55 6.01 -11.21
CA SER A 276 32.85 6.41 -11.75
C SER A 276 34.05 5.86 -10.99
N SER A 277 33.85 5.20 -9.82
CA SER A 277 34.95 4.59 -9.04
C SER A 277 35.19 3.12 -9.38
N ALA A 278 34.43 2.54 -10.31
CA ALA A 278 34.79 1.28 -10.95
C ALA A 278 35.95 1.52 -11.92
N SER A 279 37.17 1.66 -11.40
CA SER A 279 38.34 1.71 -12.27
C SER A 279 38.69 0.30 -12.77
N PRO A 280 38.95 0.12 -14.07
CA PRO A 280 39.14 -1.17 -14.70
C PRO A 280 40.59 -1.62 -14.58
N SER A 281 40.84 -2.81 -14.02
CA SER A 281 42.04 -3.65 -14.23
C SER A 281 41.75 -5.00 -13.56
N ALA A 282 41.81 -6.15 -14.21
CA ALA A 282 42.70 -6.53 -15.29
C ALA A 282 41.97 -7.33 -16.39
N SER A 283 42.13 -6.90 -17.64
CA SER A 283 42.24 -7.84 -18.74
C SER A 283 43.64 -8.44 -18.70
N SER A 284 43.74 -9.75 -18.56
CA SER A 284 44.84 -10.50 -19.18
C SER A 284 44.21 -11.58 -20.04
N SER A 285 44.38 -11.39 -21.34
CA SER A 285 44.11 -12.30 -22.44
C SER A 285 44.80 -13.66 -22.27
N LEU A 286 44.17 -14.70 -22.82
CA LEU A 286 44.71 -15.89 -23.52
C LEU A 286 43.54 -16.91 -23.56
N GLN A 287 43.15 -17.62 -24.60
CA GLN A 287 43.48 -17.73 -26.02
C GLN A 287 42.46 -18.77 -26.57
N ALA A 288 42.03 -18.64 -27.82
CA ALA A 288 41.04 -19.54 -28.42
C ALA A 288 41.64 -20.85 -28.98
N SER A 289 40.82 -21.91 -28.89
CA SER A 289 40.69 -23.08 -29.81
C SER A 289 41.76 -24.19 -29.77
N PRO A 290 41.53 -25.39 -30.37
CA PRO A 290 40.34 -26.28 -30.39
C PRO A 290 40.72 -27.79 -30.25
N SER A 291 39.73 -28.70 -30.25
CA SER A 291 39.78 -30.14 -30.69
C SER A 291 38.59 -30.89 -30.06
N SER A 292 37.92 -31.90 -30.62
CA SER A 292 37.74 -32.48 -31.96
C SER A 292 36.81 -33.71 -31.74
N SER A 293 35.85 -33.96 -32.63
CA SER A 293 35.16 -35.27 -32.85
C SER A 293 36.16 -36.41 -33.15
N PRO A 294 35.83 -37.73 -33.14
CA PRO A 294 34.69 -38.41 -33.82
C PRO A 294 34.03 -39.54 -32.98
N GLU A 295 32.94 -40.20 -33.38
CA GLU A 295 32.92 -41.34 -34.32
C GLU A 295 31.48 -41.86 -34.59
N ALA A 296 31.36 -42.58 -35.71
CA ALA A 296 30.16 -42.91 -36.48
C ALA A 296 29.33 -44.11 -36.00
N GLY A 297 28.12 -44.22 -36.56
CA GLY A 297 27.31 -45.44 -36.59
C GLY A 297 25.97 -45.24 -37.30
N GLU A 298 25.88 -45.71 -38.54
CA GLU A 298 24.64 -45.89 -39.35
C GLU A 298 23.56 -46.67 -38.56
N VAL A 299 22.26 -46.55 -38.84
CA VAL A 299 21.54 -47.41 -39.82
C VAL A 299 20.05 -46.98 -39.94
N GLN A 300 19.63 -46.82 -41.20
CA GLN A 300 18.29 -47.06 -41.83
C GLN A 300 16.99 -46.42 -41.29
N GLY A 301 16.27 -45.78 -42.22
CA GLY A 301 14.99 -46.36 -42.65
C GLY A 301 13.80 -45.42 -42.80
N ALA A 302 13.43 -45.20 -44.07
CA ALA A 302 12.08 -44.93 -44.59
C ALA A 302 11.47 -43.51 -44.45
N GLU A 303 11.62 -42.78 -45.55
CA GLU A 303 10.62 -41.99 -46.28
C GLU A 303 9.17 -41.99 -45.72
N GLU A 304 8.60 -40.78 -45.57
CA GLU A 304 7.45 -40.41 -46.39
C GLU A 304 7.44 -38.90 -46.67
N THR A 305 7.56 -38.60 -47.96
CA THR A 305 7.51 -37.27 -48.55
C THR A 305 6.07 -36.82 -48.78
N ALA A 306 5.74 -35.59 -48.40
CA ALA A 306 4.84 -34.75 -49.19
C ALA A 306 5.19 -33.28 -48.99
N ALA A 307 5.95 -32.76 -49.95
CA ALA A 307 6.22 -31.34 -50.11
C ALA A 307 5.04 -30.65 -50.79
N VAL A 308 4.63 -29.49 -50.26
CA VAL A 308 4.14 -28.37 -51.08
C VAL A 308 4.85 -27.11 -50.59
N GLY A 309 5.54 -26.46 -51.52
CA GLY A 309 6.43 -25.32 -51.31
C GLY A 309 5.73 -23.99 -51.00
N PRO A 310 6.52 -22.90 -50.91
CA PRO A 310 6.19 -21.71 -50.13
C PRO A 310 5.34 -20.73 -50.92
N ILE A 311 4.34 -20.15 -50.25
CA ILE A 311 3.77 -18.86 -50.62
C ILE A 311 3.91 -17.96 -49.40
N ALA A 312 4.78 -16.97 -49.50
CA ALA A 312 4.78 -15.77 -48.68
C ALA A 312 4.74 -14.57 -49.63
N PRO A 313 4.36 -13.35 -49.21
CA PRO A 313 3.72 -12.93 -47.96
C PRO A 313 2.48 -12.03 -48.20
N ILE A 314 1.48 -12.01 -47.31
CA ILE A 314 0.57 -10.85 -47.21
C ILE A 314 0.34 -10.50 -45.73
N LEU A 315 0.66 -9.23 -45.43
CA LEU A 315 0.45 -8.45 -44.22
C LEU A 315 -0.66 -8.93 -43.29
N TYR A 316 -0.35 -9.12 -42.01
CA TYR A 316 -1.08 -8.49 -40.90
C TYR A 316 -0.12 -8.28 -39.72
N GLY A 317 0.38 -7.04 -39.61
CA GLY A 317 0.80 -6.49 -38.32
C GLY A 317 -0.43 -6.39 -37.40
N ALA A 318 -0.17 -6.39 -36.09
CA ALA A 318 -1.12 -6.30 -34.97
C ALA A 318 -1.82 -7.59 -34.47
N GLY A 319 -1.92 -8.67 -35.25
CA GLY A 319 -2.61 -9.89 -34.79
C GLY A 319 -1.80 -10.82 -33.86
N GLY A 320 -0.49 -10.96 -34.11
CA GLY A 320 0.35 -11.95 -33.43
C GLY A 320 0.66 -11.64 -31.95
N ALA A 321 0.67 -10.35 -31.58
CA ALA A 321 0.93 -9.93 -30.20
C ALA A 321 -0.27 -10.20 -29.27
N LEU A 322 -1.50 -10.09 -29.78
CA LEU A 322 -2.73 -10.36 -29.00
C LEU A 322 -2.94 -11.85 -28.75
N VAL A 323 -2.54 -12.72 -29.69
CA VAL A 323 -2.62 -14.18 -29.51
C VAL A 323 -1.58 -14.67 -28.50
N LEU A 324 -0.38 -14.10 -28.49
CA LEU A 324 0.66 -14.45 -27.50
C LEU A 324 0.30 -13.94 -26.08
N ALA A 325 -0.27 -12.74 -25.96
CA ALA A 325 -0.78 -12.24 -24.68
C ALA A 325 -1.92 -13.12 -24.14
N GLY A 326 -2.88 -13.51 -24.99
CA GLY A 326 -3.98 -14.40 -24.62
C GLY A 326 -3.53 -15.80 -24.18
N LEU A 327 -2.45 -16.34 -24.76
CA LEU A 327 -1.90 -17.65 -24.38
C LEU A 327 -1.10 -17.61 -23.07
N VAL A 328 -0.36 -16.52 -22.81
CA VAL A 328 0.26 -16.26 -21.51
C VAL A 328 -0.83 -16.08 -20.43
N PHE A 329 -1.93 -15.40 -20.77
CA PHE A 329 -3.07 -15.16 -19.89
C PHE A 329 -3.80 -16.47 -19.54
N LEU A 330 -4.05 -17.34 -20.54
CA LEU A 330 -4.63 -18.67 -20.31
C LEU A 330 -3.71 -19.55 -19.43
N GLY A 331 -2.39 -19.41 -19.59
CA GLY A 331 -1.39 -20.08 -18.77
C GLY A 331 -1.39 -19.62 -17.30
N ILE A 332 -1.45 -18.30 -17.04
CA ILE A 332 -1.52 -17.74 -15.69
C ILE A 332 -2.87 -18.09 -15.03
N TRP A 333 -3.96 -18.04 -15.78
CA TRP A 333 -5.31 -18.42 -15.33
C TRP A 333 -5.40 -19.92 -14.95
N LEU A 334 -4.84 -20.82 -15.77
CA LEU A 334 -4.77 -22.26 -15.48
C LEU A 334 -3.85 -22.59 -14.28
N VAL A 335 -2.75 -21.86 -14.11
CA VAL A 335 -1.81 -22.05 -13.00
C VAL A 335 -2.37 -21.52 -11.68
N ARG A 336 -3.16 -20.44 -11.70
CA ARG A 336 -3.84 -19.90 -10.50
C ARG A 336 -5.05 -20.72 -10.07
N ARG A 337 -5.87 -21.25 -11.00
CA ARG A 337 -6.94 -22.21 -10.67
C ARG A 337 -6.44 -23.47 -9.95
N ARG A 338 -5.17 -23.84 -10.16
CA ARG A 338 -4.51 -24.97 -9.48
C ARG A 338 -3.90 -24.61 -8.12
N LYS A 339 -3.58 -23.34 -7.86
CA LYS A 339 -3.19 -22.87 -6.53
C LYS A 339 -4.45 -22.43 -5.79
N ARG A 340 -5.24 -23.42 -5.34
CA ARG A 340 -6.14 -23.26 -4.21
C ARG A 340 -5.29 -22.82 -3.02
N THR A 341 -5.18 -21.52 -2.85
CA THR A 341 -4.69 -20.92 -1.62
C THR A 341 -5.84 -21.09 -0.62
N GLU A 342 -5.48 -21.49 0.59
CA GLU A 342 -6.44 -21.61 1.70
C GLU A 342 -7.29 -20.33 1.79
N PRO A 343 -8.62 -20.46 2.01
CA PRO A 343 -9.46 -19.29 2.21
C PRO A 343 -8.91 -18.44 3.35
N PHE A 344 -9.03 -17.13 3.20
CA PHE A 344 -8.66 -16.09 4.17
C PHE A 344 -8.80 -16.57 5.63
N ASP A 345 -7.69 -16.87 6.30
CA ASP A 345 -7.70 -17.12 7.75
C ASP A 345 -7.53 -15.79 8.50
N ASP A 346 -8.61 -15.00 8.48
CA ASP A 346 -8.79 -13.89 9.40
C ASP A 346 -10.00 -14.21 10.27
N SER A 347 -9.83 -15.22 11.12
CA SER A 347 -10.78 -15.60 12.16
C SER A 347 -11.22 -14.43 13.07
N LEU A 348 -10.49 -13.30 13.06
CA LEU A 348 -10.81 -12.07 13.79
C LEU A 348 -11.72 -11.12 13.00
N LEU A 349 -11.72 -11.19 11.66
CA LEU A 349 -12.58 -10.39 10.77
C LEU A 349 -13.90 -11.03 10.39
N ARG A 350 -14.05 -12.35 10.60
CA ARG A 350 -15.33 -13.02 10.37
C ARG A 350 -16.39 -12.37 11.24
N THR A 351 -17.14 -11.45 10.64
CA THR A 351 -18.38 -10.88 11.15
C THR A 351 -19.40 -12.00 11.24
N ASP A 352 -19.26 -12.81 12.29
CA ASP A 352 -20.16 -13.90 12.63
C ASP A 352 -20.36 -14.92 11.49
N THR A 353 -19.46 -15.92 11.41
CA THR A 353 -19.59 -17.04 10.45
C THR A 353 -20.98 -17.68 10.48
N SER A 354 -21.67 -17.66 11.63
CA SER A 354 -23.02 -18.22 11.73
C SER A 354 -24.06 -17.37 10.98
N ALA A 355 -23.89 -16.05 10.95
CA ALA A 355 -24.74 -15.15 10.18
C ALA A 355 -24.54 -15.34 8.68
N ALA A 356 -23.29 -15.47 8.23
CA ALA A 356 -22.99 -15.76 6.82
C ALA A 356 -23.64 -17.10 6.41
N TRP A 357 -23.37 -18.19 7.11
CA TRP A 357 -23.99 -19.49 6.80
C TRP A 357 -25.53 -19.46 6.83
N THR A 358 -26.13 -18.63 7.70
CA THR A 358 -27.58 -18.42 7.72
C THR A 358 -28.09 -17.77 6.44
N VAL A 359 -27.39 -16.75 5.93
CA VAL A 359 -27.72 -16.11 4.66
C VAL A 359 -27.55 -17.08 3.49
N ASP A 360 -26.40 -17.78 3.40
CA ASP A 360 -26.17 -18.78 2.34
C ASP A 360 -27.30 -19.81 2.30
N ARG A 361 -27.65 -20.36 3.47
CA ARG A 361 -28.72 -21.32 3.61
C ARG A 361 -30.05 -20.75 3.13
N ALA A 362 -30.40 -19.53 3.51
CA ALA A 362 -31.62 -18.86 3.08
C ALA A 362 -31.67 -18.66 1.55
N LEU A 363 -30.56 -18.22 0.95
CA LEU A 363 -30.45 -18.04 -0.51
C LEU A 363 -30.61 -19.37 -1.25
N ARG A 364 -30.04 -20.46 -0.74
CA ARG A 364 -30.22 -21.80 -1.33
C ARG A 364 -31.64 -22.33 -1.18
N VAL A 365 -32.33 -22.01 -0.09
CA VAL A 365 -33.75 -22.33 0.08
C VAL A 365 -34.61 -21.51 -0.86
N LEU A 366 -34.30 -20.23 -1.09
CA LEU A 366 -34.96 -19.41 -2.11
C LEU A 366 -34.85 -20.08 -3.48
N ILE A 367 -33.63 -20.44 -3.90
CA ILE A 367 -33.38 -21.11 -5.19
C ILE A 367 -34.22 -22.39 -5.29
N ALA A 368 -34.11 -23.30 -4.32
CA ALA A 368 -34.86 -24.55 -4.33
C ALA A 368 -36.38 -24.36 -4.33
N SER A 369 -36.88 -23.34 -3.62
CA SER A 369 -38.31 -23.06 -3.54
C SER A 369 -38.84 -22.51 -4.88
N CYS A 370 -38.09 -21.63 -5.53
CA CYS A 370 -38.40 -21.15 -6.88
C CYS A 370 -38.35 -22.28 -7.92
N GLU A 371 -37.31 -23.12 -7.89
CA GLU A 371 -37.15 -24.28 -8.78
C GLU A 371 -38.30 -25.27 -8.64
N ARG A 372 -38.69 -25.58 -7.41
CA ARG A 372 -39.81 -26.49 -7.09
C ARG A 372 -41.13 -25.99 -7.69
N ASP A 373 -41.39 -24.69 -7.59
CA ASP A 373 -42.66 -24.09 -7.98
C ASP A 373 -42.65 -23.53 -9.41
N GLY A 374 -41.54 -23.69 -10.15
CA GLY A 374 -41.39 -23.21 -11.53
C GLY A 374 -41.37 -21.69 -11.66
N LEU A 375 -40.92 -20.99 -10.61
CA LEU A 375 -40.83 -19.53 -10.56
C LEU A 375 -39.42 -19.05 -10.90
N GLU A 376 -39.31 -17.88 -11.54
CA GLU A 376 -38.04 -17.20 -11.71
C GLU A 376 -37.51 -16.72 -10.34
N ILE A 377 -36.20 -16.78 -10.16
CA ILE A 377 -35.57 -16.29 -8.93
C ILE A 377 -35.48 -14.76 -9.03
N PRO A 378 -36.09 -13.99 -8.10
CA PRO A 378 -36.14 -12.54 -8.24
C PRO A 378 -34.78 -11.90 -7.97
N ALA A 379 -34.45 -10.89 -8.77
CA ALA A 379 -33.29 -10.03 -8.52
C ALA A 379 -33.44 -9.34 -7.15
N THR A 380 -32.43 -9.47 -6.31
CA THR A 380 -32.45 -9.01 -4.92
C THR A 380 -31.48 -7.86 -4.72
N THR A 381 -31.99 -6.72 -4.28
CA THR A 381 -31.18 -5.52 -4.00
C THR A 381 -30.63 -5.52 -2.57
N GLY A 382 -31.33 -6.14 -1.62
CA GLY A 382 -30.85 -6.21 -0.24
C GLY A 382 -31.48 -7.33 0.56
N VAL A 383 -30.76 -7.76 1.60
CA VAL A 383 -31.16 -8.80 2.54
C VAL A 383 -31.11 -8.22 3.95
N PHE A 384 -32.19 -8.37 4.69
CA PHE A 384 -32.37 -7.83 6.03
C PHE A 384 -32.68 -8.98 6.98
N ILE A 385 -31.86 -9.16 8.01
CA ILE A 385 -32.09 -10.18 9.05
C ILE A 385 -32.64 -9.46 10.28
N GLU A 386 -33.95 -9.59 10.49
CA GLU A 386 -34.69 -8.84 11.52
C GLU A 386 -35.32 -9.82 12.50
N GLY A 387 -34.76 -9.87 13.72
CA GLY A 387 -35.19 -10.80 14.77
C GLY A 387 -35.14 -12.26 14.30
N SER A 388 -36.31 -12.90 14.17
CA SER A 388 -36.46 -14.30 13.76
C SER A 388 -36.83 -14.47 12.28
N SER A 389 -36.71 -13.41 11.47
CA SER A 389 -37.12 -13.40 10.08
C SER A 389 -36.02 -12.85 9.16
N LEU A 390 -36.06 -13.26 7.90
CA LEU A 390 -35.23 -12.70 6.84
C LEU A 390 -36.15 -12.10 5.78
N ARG A 391 -35.88 -10.84 5.42
CA ARG A 391 -36.56 -10.10 4.35
C ARG A 391 -35.59 -9.87 3.19
N LEU A 392 -36.03 -10.21 1.98
CA LEU A 392 -35.42 -9.80 0.73
C LEU A 392 -36.12 -8.55 0.23
N ARG A 393 -35.35 -7.56 -0.20
CA ARG A 393 -35.86 -6.43 -0.99
C ARG A 393 -35.53 -6.69 -2.45
N LEU A 394 -36.56 -6.75 -3.29
CA LEU A 394 -36.44 -7.09 -4.69
C LEU A 394 -36.16 -5.85 -5.54
N THR A 395 -35.47 -6.05 -6.66
CA THR A 395 -35.23 -4.99 -7.64
C THR A 395 -36.51 -4.64 -8.39
N ASN A 396 -37.30 -5.65 -8.75
CA ASN A 396 -38.62 -5.50 -9.36
C ASN A 396 -39.66 -6.23 -8.48
N PRO A 397 -40.88 -5.67 -8.30
CA PRO A 397 -41.94 -6.38 -7.60
C PRO A 397 -42.24 -7.75 -8.20
N ALA A 398 -42.41 -8.78 -7.37
CA ALA A 398 -42.68 -10.15 -7.83
C ALA A 398 -43.75 -10.84 -6.98
N SER A 399 -44.67 -11.55 -7.66
CA SER A 399 -45.76 -12.33 -7.05
C SER A 399 -46.27 -13.40 -8.04
N PRO A 400 -46.65 -14.61 -7.58
CA PRO A 400 -46.60 -15.09 -6.20
C PRO A 400 -45.17 -15.44 -5.75
N ALA A 401 -44.96 -15.60 -4.44
CA ALA A 401 -43.74 -16.20 -3.90
C ALA A 401 -43.96 -17.66 -3.51
N PRO A 402 -42.92 -18.51 -3.60
CA PRO A 402 -43.00 -19.90 -3.18
C PRO A 402 -42.95 -20.03 -1.66
N GLU A 403 -43.62 -21.02 -1.05
CA GLU A 403 -43.46 -21.27 0.39
C GLU A 403 -41.99 -21.60 0.74
N PRO A 404 -41.42 -21.07 1.84
CA PRO A 404 -42.06 -20.36 2.96
C PRO A 404 -42.07 -18.83 2.83
N TRP A 405 -41.81 -18.28 1.65
CA TRP A 405 -41.72 -16.84 1.42
C TRP A 405 -43.10 -16.20 1.32
N LEU A 406 -43.28 -15.10 2.03
CA LEU A 406 -44.48 -14.27 2.02
C LEU A 406 -44.17 -12.96 1.31
N VAL A 407 -45.04 -12.59 0.38
CA VAL A 407 -44.94 -11.35 -0.42
C VAL A 407 -45.57 -10.20 0.36
N SER A 408 -44.92 -9.02 0.34
CA SER A 408 -45.53 -7.77 0.78
C SER A 408 -46.68 -7.34 -0.14
N GLU A 409 -47.56 -6.46 0.33
CA GLU A 409 -48.71 -6.00 -0.46
C GLU A 409 -48.31 -5.36 -1.81
N ASP A 410 -47.18 -4.66 -1.84
CA ASP A 410 -46.63 -4.01 -3.03
C ASP A 410 -45.73 -4.92 -3.89
N GLY A 411 -45.52 -6.18 -3.49
CA GLY A 411 -44.64 -7.13 -4.19
C GLY A 411 -43.14 -6.84 -4.08
N GLN A 412 -42.72 -5.75 -3.41
CA GLN A 412 -41.32 -5.33 -3.38
C GLN A 412 -40.46 -6.11 -2.39
N SER A 413 -41.07 -6.79 -1.44
CA SER A 413 -40.36 -7.53 -0.40
C SER A 413 -40.90 -8.93 -0.25
N TRP A 414 -39.99 -9.90 -0.14
CA TRP A 414 -40.31 -11.27 0.25
C TRP A 414 -39.74 -11.52 1.63
N SER A 415 -40.47 -12.21 2.51
CA SER A 415 -40.02 -12.49 3.87
C SER A 415 -40.31 -13.91 4.29
N ALA A 416 -39.43 -14.50 5.09
CA ALA A 416 -39.63 -15.84 5.63
C ALA A 416 -39.06 -15.97 7.05
N PRO A 417 -39.67 -16.78 7.94
CA PRO A 417 -39.10 -17.07 9.24
C PRO A 417 -37.79 -17.85 9.11
N LEU A 418 -36.74 -17.44 9.83
CA LEU A 418 -35.43 -18.09 9.82
C LEU A 418 -35.52 -19.59 10.17
N ALA A 419 -36.37 -19.96 11.12
CA ALA A 419 -36.57 -21.36 11.50
C ALA A 419 -37.07 -22.24 10.34
N LYS A 420 -37.90 -21.68 9.44
CA LYS A 420 -38.38 -22.36 8.23
C LYS A 420 -37.28 -22.44 7.16
N LEU A 421 -36.48 -21.39 7.02
CA LEU A 421 -35.35 -21.38 6.09
C LEU A 421 -34.25 -22.36 6.54
N GLN A 422 -34.01 -22.51 7.84
CA GLN A 422 -33.03 -23.47 8.35
C GLN A 422 -33.45 -24.92 8.06
N SER A 423 -34.73 -25.24 8.25
CA SER A 423 -35.29 -26.59 8.07
C SER A 423 -35.74 -26.92 6.63
N GLY A 424 -35.79 -25.94 5.73
CA GLY A 424 -36.28 -26.11 4.35
C GLY A 424 -35.35 -26.92 3.44
N ALA A 425 -35.89 -27.42 2.32
CA ALA A 425 -35.05 -27.99 1.26
C ALA A 425 -34.22 -26.88 0.61
N ALA A 426 -32.93 -27.12 0.37
CA ALA A 426 -32.04 -26.14 -0.22
C ALA A 426 -31.32 -26.70 -1.44
N SER A 427 -31.07 -25.83 -2.41
CA SER A 427 -30.44 -26.19 -3.67
C SER A 427 -28.94 -26.42 -3.49
N GLU A 428 -28.45 -27.47 -4.14
CA GLU A 428 -27.01 -27.68 -4.36
C GLU A 428 -26.48 -26.83 -5.53
N GLY A 429 -27.37 -26.10 -6.23
CA GLY A 429 -27.05 -25.20 -7.32
C GLY A 429 -26.16 -24.02 -6.90
N SER A 430 -25.74 -23.27 -7.93
CA SER A 430 -24.87 -22.11 -7.78
C SER A 430 -25.60 -20.92 -7.15
N THR A 431 -24.95 -20.25 -6.20
CA THR A 431 -25.38 -18.98 -5.60
C THR A 431 -24.71 -17.76 -6.26
N ALA A 432 -24.06 -17.94 -7.42
CA ALA A 432 -23.27 -16.90 -8.09
C ALA A 432 -24.04 -15.61 -8.40
N GLN A 433 -25.36 -15.65 -8.57
CA GLN A 433 -26.17 -14.44 -8.77
C GLN A 433 -26.18 -13.50 -7.55
N PHE A 434 -25.82 -14.00 -6.37
CA PHE A 434 -25.71 -13.25 -5.12
C PHE A 434 -24.26 -12.92 -4.76
N SER A 435 -23.29 -13.16 -5.66
CA SER A 435 -21.85 -13.07 -5.34
C SER A 435 -21.35 -11.67 -5.00
N ARG A 436 -22.18 -10.64 -5.14
CA ARG A 436 -21.89 -9.23 -4.81
C ARG A 436 -22.71 -8.72 -3.62
N LEU A 437 -23.36 -9.63 -2.88
CA LEU A 437 -24.06 -9.32 -1.64
C LEU A 437 -23.05 -9.08 -0.51
N VAL A 438 -23.04 -7.86 0.03
CA VAL A 438 -22.09 -7.39 1.06
C VAL A 438 -22.83 -7.02 2.34
N ASN A 439 -22.33 -7.49 3.47
CA ASN A 439 -22.79 -7.06 4.79
C ASN A 439 -22.29 -5.65 5.11
N LEU A 440 -23.22 -4.71 5.30
CA LEU A 440 -22.91 -3.32 5.61
C LEU A 440 -22.78 -3.08 7.11
N GLY A 441 -23.44 -3.89 7.93
CA GLY A 441 -23.46 -3.74 9.38
C GLY A 441 -24.83 -3.98 10.00
N MET A 442 -25.00 -3.43 11.19
CA MET A 442 -26.17 -3.63 12.04
C MET A 442 -27.00 -2.35 12.12
N GLY A 443 -28.24 -2.39 11.62
CA GLY A 443 -29.18 -1.27 11.72
C GLY A 443 -29.94 -1.27 13.04
N GLU A 444 -31.05 -0.53 13.11
CA GLU A 444 -31.93 -0.55 14.29
C GLU A 444 -32.67 -1.89 14.46
N THR A 445 -33.14 -2.46 13.35
CA THR A 445 -34.01 -3.65 13.35
C THR A 445 -33.28 -4.96 13.08
N GLY A 446 -32.11 -4.89 12.45
CA GLY A 446 -31.49 -6.06 11.88
C GLY A 446 -30.20 -5.80 11.13
N ARG A 447 -29.52 -6.91 10.80
CA ARG A 447 -28.35 -6.88 9.92
C ARG A 447 -28.78 -6.49 8.51
N VAL A 448 -28.00 -5.65 7.85
CA VAL A 448 -28.28 -5.14 6.51
C VAL A 448 -27.21 -5.60 5.55
N LEU A 449 -27.61 -6.33 4.52
CA LEU A 449 -26.76 -6.69 3.39
C LEU A 449 -27.32 -6.09 2.10
N VAL A 450 -26.46 -5.71 1.17
CA VAL A 450 -26.84 -5.08 -0.10
C VAL A 450 -26.03 -5.67 -1.24
N ASP A 451 -26.70 -5.89 -2.37
CA ASP A 451 -26.03 -6.33 -3.59
C ASP A 451 -25.42 -5.14 -4.33
N PHE A 452 -24.08 -5.09 -4.34
CA PHE A 452 -23.33 -4.02 -5.01
C PHE A 452 -23.47 -4.06 -6.54
N SER A 453 -23.93 -5.17 -7.11
CA SER A 453 -24.23 -5.28 -8.55
C SER A 453 -25.30 -4.27 -9.00
N VAL A 454 -26.24 -3.94 -8.11
CA VAL A 454 -27.42 -3.13 -8.42
C VAL A 454 -27.06 -1.65 -8.57
N ALA A 455 -25.93 -1.20 -8.02
CA ALA A 455 -25.47 0.18 -8.13
C ALA A 455 -25.31 0.62 -9.60
N ARG A 456 -24.92 -0.31 -10.49
CA ARG A 456 -24.67 -0.07 -11.93
C ARG A 456 -23.88 1.23 -12.16
N GLY A 457 -22.86 1.43 -11.33
CA GLY A 457 -22.01 2.61 -11.33
C GLY A 457 -20.98 2.58 -10.21
N VAL A 458 -20.23 3.67 -10.11
CA VAL A 458 -19.21 3.84 -9.06
C VAL A 458 -19.88 3.93 -7.69
N ILE A 459 -19.32 3.21 -6.72
CA ILE A 459 -19.67 3.29 -5.30
C ILE A 459 -18.56 4.09 -4.61
N SER A 460 -18.87 5.24 -4.01
CA SER A 460 -17.88 6.00 -3.23
C SER A 460 -17.99 5.65 -1.75
N LEU A 461 -16.84 5.41 -1.10
CA LEU A 461 -16.72 5.26 0.35
C LEU A 461 -15.89 6.42 0.91
N ASP A 462 -16.59 7.38 1.50
CA ASP A 462 -16.04 8.59 2.09
C ASP A 462 -15.89 8.45 3.61
N GLY A 463 -15.12 9.37 4.21
CA GLY A 463 -14.85 9.43 5.64
C GLY A 463 -13.36 9.48 5.97
N PRO A 464 -13.01 9.60 7.26
CA PRO A 464 -11.63 9.55 7.74
C PRO A 464 -10.92 8.29 7.25
N THR A 465 -9.63 8.40 6.91
CA THR A 465 -8.92 7.35 6.18
C THR A 465 -8.92 6.01 6.88
N ARG A 466 -8.61 6.02 8.18
CA ARG A 466 -8.70 4.85 9.06
C ARG A 466 -10.05 4.17 8.96
N VAL A 467 -11.13 4.94 9.11
CA VAL A 467 -12.49 4.40 9.15
C VAL A 467 -12.91 3.83 7.80
N ARG A 468 -12.65 4.54 6.70
CA ARG A 468 -12.97 4.02 5.36
C ARG A 468 -12.15 2.78 5.01
N HIS A 469 -10.90 2.67 5.45
CA HIS A 469 -10.08 1.47 5.23
C HIS A 469 -10.58 0.29 6.06
N GLU A 470 -11.04 0.53 7.29
CA GLU A 470 -11.69 -0.49 8.11
C GLU A 470 -12.95 -1.03 7.43
N VAL A 471 -13.84 -0.15 6.96
CA VAL A 471 -15.06 -0.53 6.24
C VAL A 471 -14.74 -1.25 4.94
N LEU A 472 -13.81 -0.73 4.14
CA LEU A 472 -13.37 -1.38 2.91
C LEU A 472 -12.85 -2.79 3.17
N ARG A 473 -12.01 -2.98 4.17
CA ARG A 473 -11.45 -4.30 4.52
C ARG A 473 -12.55 -5.30 4.86
N ARG A 474 -13.58 -4.87 5.61
CA ARG A 474 -14.76 -5.70 5.89
C ARG A 474 -15.51 -6.05 4.61
N TRP A 475 -15.78 -5.07 3.75
CA TRP A 475 -16.47 -5.33 2.48
C TRP A 475 -15.70 -6.28 1.57
N LEU A 476 -14.37 -6.12 1.47
CA LEU A 476 -13.52 -7.03 0.70
C LEU A 476 -13.56 -8.44 1.29
N GLY A 477 -13.48 -8.59 2.62
CA GLY A 477 -13.62 -9.88 3.29
C GLY A 477 -14.96 -10.57 3.04
N GLU A 478 -16.06 -9.80 2.97
CA GLU A 478 -17.38 -10.32 2.61
C GLU A 478 -17.46 -10.72 1.12
N LEU A 479 -16.88 -9.90 0.24
CA LEU A 479 -16.86 -10.14 -1.21
C LEU A 479 -16.00 -11.35 -1.60
N THR A 480 -14.97 -11.70 -0.83
CA THR A 480 -14.09 -12.85 -1.12
C THR A 480 -14.33 -14.07 -0.23
N GLY A 481 -14.88 -13.88 0.98
CA GLY A 481 -14.89 -14.91 2.02
C GLY A 481 -16.21 -15.62 2.31
N ASN A 482 -17.34 -15.16 1.75
CA ASN A 482 -18.65 -15.77 2.03
C ASN A 482 -18.94 -17.03 1.18
N PRO A 483 -19.81 -17.95 1.63
CA PRO A 483 -20.16 -19.15 0.86
C PRO A 483 -20.83 -18.88 -0.50
N TRP A 484 -21.46 -17.71 -0.68
CA TRP A 484 -22.00 -17.25 -1.96
C TRP A 484 -21.02 -16.39 -2.76
N SER A 485 -19.89 -16.02 -2.16
CA SER A 485 -18.83 -15.29 -2.85
C SER A 485 -18.15 -16.24 -3.82
N ASN A 486 -18.24 -15.93 -5.10
CA ASN A 486 -17.67 -16.73 -6.18
C ASN A 486 -16.17 -16.40 -6.40
N ASP A 487 -15.44 -16.15 -5.30
CA ASP A 487 -14.03 -15.76 -5.25
C ASP A 487 -13.66 -14.71 -6.32
N PRO A 488 -14.29 -13.51 -6.27
CA PRO A 488 -14.06 -12.50 -7.28
C PRO A 488 -12.61 -12.01 -7.23
N ARG A 489 -12.02 -11.74 -8.40
CA ARG A 489 -10.75 -11.04 -8.45
C ARG A 489 -10.92 -9.64 -7.85
N VAL A 490 -10.01 -9.27 -6.95
CA VAL A 490 -9.93 -7.93 -6.36
C VAL A 490 -8.69 -7.22 -6.91
N VAL A 491 -8.92 -6.12 -7.60
CA VAL A 491 -7.89 -5.24 -8.16
C VAL A 491 -7.95 -3.92 -7.45
N MET A 492 -6.79 -3.43 -7.02
CA MET A 492 -6.64 -2.16 -6.35
C MET A 492 -5.70 -1.28 -7.14
N VAL A 493 -6.14 -0.06 -7.45
CA VAL A 493 -5.38 0.91 -8.24
C VAL A 493 -5.00 2.08 -7.35
N GLY A 494 -3.71 2.42 -7.42
CA GLY A 494 -3.09 3.50 -6.66
C GLY A 494 -2.44 3.02 -5.38
N ASN A 495 -1.63 3.90 -4.79
CA ASN A 495 -0.85 3.60 -3.60
C ASN A 495 -1.68 3.82 -2.32
N GLY A 496 -1.19 3.25 -1.21
CA GLY A 496 -1.67 3.60 0.12
C GLY A 496 -3.00 2.97 0.51
N LEU A 497 -3.20 1.70 0.18
CA LEU A 497 -4.38 0.94 0.58
C LEU A 497 -3.98 -0.40 1.17
N PRO A 498 -4.85 -1.03 1.99
CA PRO A 498 -4.52 -2.28 2.65
C PRO A 498 -3.96 -3.27 1.64
N GLN A 499 -2.87 -3.97 2.01
CA GLN A 499 -2.29 -5.05 1.22
C GLN A 499 -2.72 -6.42 1.76
N PRO A 500 -4.00 -6.85 1.63
CA PRO A 500 -4.28 -8.27 1.79
C PRO A 500 -3.46 -9.03 0.74
N GLU A 501 -2.88 -10.17 1.12
CA GLU A 501 -2.14 -11.05 0.21
C GLU A 501 -2.94 -11.51 -1.03
N GLN A 502 -4.26 -11.27 -1.03
CA GLN A 502 -5.23 -11.64 -2.07
C GLN A 502 -5.62 -10.47 -3.00
N VAL A 503 -5.12 -9.24 -2.77
CA VAL A 503 -5.42 -8.07 -3.60
C VAL A 503 -4.30 -7.81 -4.59
N GLU A 504 -4.65 -7.67 -5.87
CA GLU A 504 -3.69 -7.29 -6.90
C GLU A 504 -3.56 -5.77 -6.98
N HIS A 505 -2.36 -5.26 -6.69
CA HIS A 505 -2.08 -3.82 -6.75
C HIS A 505 -1.52 -3.44 -8.12
N LEU A 506 -2.17 -2.45 -8.74
CA LEU A 506 -1.76 -1.87 -10.02
C LEU A 506 -1.46 -0.38 -9.85
N ALA A 507 -0.45 0.10 -10.58
CA ALA A 507 -0.05 1.50 -10.53
C ALA A 507 -1.05 2.45 -11.21
N GLY A 508 -1.92 1.95 -12.10
CA GLY A 508 -2.87 2.75 -12.86
C GLY A 508 -4.04 1.93 -13.39
N ILE A 509 -5.19 2.57 -13.56
CA ILE A 509 -6.44 1.93 -14.00
C ILE A 509 -6.32 1.44 -15.45
N GLU A 510 -5.44 2.04 -16.23
CA GLU A 510 -5.16 1.69 -17.62
C GLU A 510 -4.75 0.23 -17.77
N GLN A 511 -4.12 -0.34 -16.74
CA GLN A 511 -3.68 -1.74 -16.73
C GLN A 511 -4.84 -2.72 -16.57
N VAL A 512 -5.97 -2.31 -15.96
CA VAL A 512 -7.17 -3.16 -15.80
C VAL A 512 -8.20 -2.96 -16.92
N VAL A 513 -8.09 -1.91 -17.73
CA VAL A 513 -9.06 -1.59 -18.80
C VAL A 513 -9.39 -2.78 -19.71
N PRO A 514 -8.41 -3.56 -20.24
CA PRO A 514 -8.73 -4.71 -21.10
C PRO A 514 -9.63 -5.75 -20.42
N GLU A 515 -9.50 -5.88 -19.11
CA GLU A 515 -10.23 -6.88 -18.30
C GLU A 515 -11.62 -6.39 -17.90
N LEU A 516 -11.80 -5.07 -17.80
CA LEU A 516 -13.11 -4.44 -17.70
C LEU A 516 -13.97 -4.72 -18.94
N GLU A 517 -13.39 -5.12 -20.07
CA GLU A 517 -14.13 -5.40 -21.32
C GLU A 517 -14.51 -6.88 -21.52
N VAL A 518 -13.72 -7.83 -21.03
CA VAL A 518 -13.82 -9.27 -21.41
C VAL A 518 -13.87 -10.22 -20.20
N GLY A 519 -13.72 -9.73 -18.97
CA GLY A 519 -13.65 -10.60 -17.77
C GLY A 519 -15.01 -11.05 -17.22
N ASP A 520 -14.98 -12.08 -16.36
CA ASP A 520 -16.14 -12.61 -15.61
C ASP A 520 -16.68 -11.64 -14.52
N GLY A 521 -16.14 -10.42 -14.48
CA GLY A 521 -16.37 -9.44 -13.43
C GLY A 521 -15.35 -9.52 -12.29
N GLY A 522 -15.43 -8.57 -11.37
CA GLY A 522 -14.52 -8.48 -10.24
C GLY A 522 -14.83 -7.28 -9.36
N VAL A 523 -13.93 -6.99 -8.43
CA VAL A 523 -13.97 -5.79 -7.58
C VAL A 523 -12.78 -4.92 -7.95
N LEU A 524 -13.04 -3.71 -8.42
CA LEU A 524 -12.04 -2.68 -8.68
C LEU A 524 -12.13 -1.63 -7.58
N VAL A 525 -11.05 -1.44 -6.83
CA VAL A 525 -10.93 -0.39 -5.82
C VAL A 525 -9.96 0.68 -6.33
N LEU A 526 -10.39 1.94 -6.33
CA LEU A 526 -9.57 3.08 -6.70
C LEU A 526 -9.26 3.90 -5.44
N SER A 527 -7.97 4.08 -5.14
CA SER A 527 -7.53 4.87 -3.97
C SER A 527 -7.79 6.37 -4.11
N GLN A 528 -7.96 6.82 -5.35
CA GLN A 528 -8.22 8.21 -5.69
C GLN A 528 -9.43 8.31 -6.61
N ALA A 529 -10.05 9.49 -6.61
CA ALA A 529 -11.14 9.79 -7.53
C ALA A 529 -10.66 9.68 -8.99
N PRO A 530 -11.39 8.95 -9.85
CA PRO A 530 -11.03 8.84 -11.26
C PRO A 530 -11.10 10.20 -11.95
N THR A 531 -10.19 10.44 -12.90
CA THR A 531 -10.21 11.62 -13.79
C THR A 531 -11.50 11.64 -14.63
N ASN A 532 -11.86 12.79 -15.21
CA ASN A 532 -13.05 12.90 -16.06
C ASN A 532 -13.06 11.87 -17.21
N ALA A 533 -11.92 11.65 -17.86
CA ALA A 533 -11.80 10.65 -18.92
C ALA A 533 -12.03 9.22 -18.42
N GLN A 534 -11.50 8.89 -17.23
CA GLN A 534 -11.73 7.58 -16.60
C GLN A 534 -13.20 7.43 -16.14
N GLN A 535 -13.84 8.50 -15.68
CA GLN A 535 -15.27 8.51 -15.35
C GLN A 535 -16.14 8.23 -16.58
N ASP A 536 -15.88 8.92 -17.70
CA ASP A 536 -16.60 8.70 -18.96
C ASP A 536 -16.42 7.27 -19.46
N MET A 537 -15.19 6.74 -19.39
CA MET A 537 -14.91 5.35 -19.72
C MET A 537 -15.72 4.38 -18.84
N LEU A 538 -15.69 4.55 -17.52
CA LEU A 538 -16.44 3.70 -16.59
C LEU A 538 -17.95 3.79 -16.85
N ALA A 539 -18.48 4.99 -17.05
CA ALA A 539 -19.89 5.22 -17.36
C ALA A 539 -20.32 4.49 -18.64
N ALA A 540 -19.50 4.50 -19.69
CA ALA A 540 -19.74 3.74 -20.91
C ALA A 540 -19.77 2.23 -20.66
N ARG A 541 -18.95 1.70 -19.73
CA ARG A 541 -19.01 0.27 -19.35
C ARG A 541 -20.26 -0.08 -18.59
N PHE A 542 -20.64 0.72 -17.60
CA PHE A 542 -21.85 0.49 -16.83
C PHE A 542 -23.14 0.52 -17.67
N ALA A 543 -23.12 1.18 -18.84
CA ALA A 543 -24.23 1.13 -19.79
C ALA A 543 -24.40 -0.25 -20.45
N SER A 544 -23.37 -1.10 -20.44
CA SER A 544 -23.47 -2.48 -20.92
C SER A 544 -24.16 -3.38 -19.89
N PRO A 545 -25.13 -4.22 -20.28
CA PRO A 545 -25.74 -5.19 -19.38
C PRO A 545 -24.78 -6.31 -18.95
N GLU A 546 -23.78 -6.62 -19.78
CA GLU A 546 -22.77 -7.65 -19.52
C GLU A 546 -21.67 -7.19 -18.55
N PHE A 547 -21.67 -5.91 -18.15
CA PHE A 547 -20.64 -5.39 -17.25
C PHE A 547 -20.92 -5.79 -15.81
N THR A 548 -20.01 -6.57 -15.24
CA THR A 548 -20.17 -7.26 -13.96
C THR A 548 -19.13 -6.83 -12.92
N TRP A 549 -18.42 -5.72 -13.12
CA TRP A 549 -17.48 -5.23 -12.11
C TRP A 549 -18.17 -4.34 -11.05
N VAL A 550 -17.80 -4.56 -9.79
CA VAL A 550 -18.04 -3.60 -8.70
C VAL A 550 -16.90 -2.61 -8.69
N VAL A 551 -17.20 -1.31 -8.77
CA VAL A 551 -16.17 -0.27 -8.75
C VAL A 551 -16.34 0.59 -7.51
N ILE A 552 -15.37 0.52 -6.60
CA ILE A 552 -15.34 1.28 -5.35
C ILE A 552 -14.28 2.37 -5.48
N VAL A 553 -14.65 3.62 -5.18
CA VAL A 553 -13.74 4.76 -5.09
C VAL A 553 -13.65 5.19 -3.64
N LEU A 554 -12.44 5.39 -3.14
CA LEU A 554 -12.23 5.90 -1.80
C LEU A 554 -12.21 7.42 -1.79
N GLY A 555 -12.88 7.99 -0.79
CA GLY A 555 -13.15 9.42 -0.72
C GLY A 555 -14.32 9.85 -1.60
N GLN A 556 -14.47 11.16 -1.74
CA GLN A 556 -15.57 11.75 -2.47
C GLN A 556 -15.45 11.56 -3.98
N SER A 557 -16.54 11.16 -4.61
CA SER A 557 -16.68 11.13 -6.07
C SER A 557 -18.01 11.75 -6.49
N GLY A 558 -17.94 12.75 -7.37
CA GLY A 558 -19.11 13.42 -7.94
C GLY A 558 -19.92 12.53 -8.89
N SER A 559 -19.27 11.52 -9.49
CA SER A 559 -19.89 10.57 -10.40
C SER A 559 -20.43 9.30 -9.71
N ALA A 560 -20.30 9.22 -8.39
CA ALA A 560 -20.75 8.06 -7.63
C ALA A 560 -22.27 7.89 -7.73
N LYS A 561 -22.70 6.67 -8.08
CA LYS A 561 -24.12 6.28 -8.03
C LYS A 561 -24.57 6.06 -6.61
N TRP A 562 -23.77 5.33 -5.83
CA TRP A 562 -23.99 5.13 -4.42
C TRP A 562 -22.87 5.78 -3.62
N ARG A 563 -23.25 6.48 -2.56
CA ARG A 563 -22.31 7.12 -1.64
C ARG A 563 -22.51 6.53 -0.27
N PHE A 564 -21.42 6.07 0.32
CA PHE A 564 -21.33 5.67 1.70
C PHE A 564 -20.38 6.62 2.42
N THR A 565 -20.73 7.03 3.63
CA THR A 565 -19.90 7.88 4.48
C THR A 565 -19.72 7.15 5.81
N ALA A 566 -18.48 6.77 6.10
CA ALA A 566 -18.10 6.12 7.33
C ALA A 566 -17.62 7.18 8.33
N GLY A 567 -18.30 7.29 9.47
CA GLY A 567 -17.94 8.24 10.53
C GLY A 567 -17.04 7.62 11.59
N ASP A 568 -16.23 8.47 12.25
CA ASP A 568 -15.48 8.09 13.45
C ASP A 568 -16.39 7.65 14.61
N ASP A 569 -17.69 7.94 14.52
CA ASP A 569 -18.71 7.51 15.45
C ASP A 569 -19.15 6.05 15.28
N GLY A 570 -18.55 5.29 14.35
CA GLY A 570 -18.85 3.89 14.09
C GLY A 570 -20.07 3.65 13.21
N TRP A 571 -20.65 4.70 12.63
CA TRP A 571 -21.81 4.62 11.74
C TRP A 571 -21.43 4.75 10.27
N LEU A 572 -22.02 3.90 9.45
CA LEU A 572 -21.98 3.95 8.00
C LEU A 572 -23.33 4.47 7.49
N ARG A 573 -23.28 5.54 6.71
CA ARG A 573 -24.47 6.26 6.22
C ARG A 573 -24.49 6.26 4.71
N SER A 574 -25.68 6.17 4.12
CA SER A 574 -25.84 6.19 2.66
C SER A 574 -26.97 7.09 2.17
N GLY A 575 -27.95 7.40 3.03
CA GLY A 575 -29.13 8.20 2.68
C GLY A 575 -30.24 7.43 1.95
N PHE A 576 -30.02 6.18 1.54
CA PHE A 576 -31.03 5.33 0.88
C PHE A 576 -31.22 3.95 1.53
N LEU A 577 -30.37 3.63 2.52
CA LEU A 577 -30.49 2.50 3.42
C LEU A 577 -30.58 3.02 4.86
N PRO A 578 -31.08 2.21 5.80
CA PRO A 578 -30.91 2.50 7.22
C PRO A 578 -29.43 2.77 7.54
N ASP A 579 -29.17 3.71 8.44
CA ASP A 579 -27.84 3.88 9.01
C ASP A 579 -27.47 2.59 9.75
N VAL A 580 -26.22 2.15 9.60
CA VAL A 580 -25.73 0.91 10.21
C VAL A 580 -24.45 1.11 11.00
N ARG A 581 -24.33 0.37 12.10
CA ARG A 581 -23.08 0.21 12.84
C ARG A 581 -22.21 -0.81 12.13
N PHE A 582 -21.00 -0.42 11.75
CA PHE A 582 -20.05 -1.32 11.07
C PHE A 582 -19.04 -1.95 12.04
N ASP A 583 -18.93 -1.48 13.30
CA ASP A 583 -17.80 -1.69 14.21
C ASP A 583 -18.11 -2.50 15.50
N GLU A 584 -19.19 -3.29 15.55
CA GLU A 584 -19.74 -3.88 16.77
C GLU A 584 -18.81 -4.77 17.64
N GLN A 585 -17.58 -5.08 17.22
CA GLN A 585 -16.60 -5.69 18.15
C GLN A 585 -16.08 -4.72 19.23
N THR A 586 -16.13 -3.40 19.02
CA THR A 586 -15.67 -2.41 20.01
C THR A 586 -16.63 -2.25 21.19
N ALA A 587 -17.92 -2.53 20.97
CA ALA A 587 -18.96 -2.46 22.02
C ALA A 587 -18.86 -3.63 23.02
N VAL A 588 -18.37 -4.80 22.61
CA VAL A 588 -18.23 -5.97 23.49
C VAL A 588 -16.95 -5.91 24.33
N ARG A 589 -15.88 -5.25 23.85
CA ARG A 589 -14.63 -5.06 24.64
C ARG A 589 -14.70 -3.92 25.65
N ARG A 590 -15.46 -2.85 25.40
CA ARG A 590 -15.61 -1.73 26.36
C ARG A 590 -16.60 -1.99 27.50
N GLY A 591 -17.38 -3.07 27.45
CA GLY A 591 -18.32 -3.45 28.51
C GLY A 591 -17.72 -4.35 29.60
N GLY A 592 -16.42 -4.65 29.53
CA GLY A 592 -15.72 -5.58 30.43
C GLY A 592 -14.55 -4.97 31.22
N GLU A 593 -14.36 -3.64 31.18
CA GLU A 593 -13.42 -2.94 32.07
C GLU A 593 -14.16 -2.21 33.21
#